data_AF-A0A923PQ09-F1
#
_entry.id   AF-A0A923PQ09-F1
#
_cell.length_a   1.000
_cell.length_b   1.000
_cell.length_c   1.000
_cell.angle_alpha   90.00
_cell.angle_beta   90.00
_cell.angle_gamma   90.00
#
_symmetry.space_group_name_H-M   'P 1'
#
loop_
_entity.id
_entity.type
_entity.pdbx_description
1 polymer ?
#
loop_
_entity_poly.entity_id
_entity_poly.type
_entity_poly.pdbx_seq_one_letter_code
_entity_poly.pdbx_strand_id
1 'polypeptide(L)'
;VNSCGVGSFTRTFTATDGQGLTNVQVCQQRITVYGIHDYRITFPTDEEGTCAEVPDYDGIVAEELACDLITTTHYIDTLRTIAAGE
;
A
#
# COMPACT_ATOMS: atom_id res chain seq x y z
N VAL A 1 -17.74 -2.13 0.77
CA VAL A 1 -16.38 -2.55 1.16
C VAL A 1 -15.50 -2.34 -0.07
N ASN A 2 -14.42 -1.57 0.03
CA ASN A 2 -13.54 -1.22 -1.10
C ASN A 2 -12.23 -2.07 -1.06
N SER A 3 -11.18 -1.63 -1.77
CA SER A 3 -9.85 -2.25 -1.72
C SER A 3 -9.35 -2.37 -0.27
N CYS A 4 -8.88 -3.57 0.10
CA CYS A 4 -8.38 -3.89 1.44
C CYS A 4 -9.43 -3.74 2.59
N GLY A 5 -10.72 -3.85 2.27
CA GLY A 5 -11.74 -4.06 3.30
C GLY A 5 -12.25 -2.78 3.97
N VAL A 6 -11.79 -1.59 3.56
CA VAL A 6 -12.19 -0.30 4.14
C VAL A 6 -13.67 -0.04 3.88
N GLY A 7 -14.32 0.53 4.89
CA GLY A 7 -15.73 0.88 4.85
C GLY A 7 -16.42 0.61 6.18
N SER A 8 -17.74 0.43 6.13
CA SER A 8 -18.50 0.08 7.32
C SER A 8 -19.51 -1.01 7.02
N PHE A 9 -19.86 -1.76 8.06
CA PHE A 9 -20.94 -2.74 8.02
C PHE A 9 -21.59 -2.85 9.40
N THR A 10 -22.84 -3.28 9.42
CA THR A 10 -23.62 -3.46 10.64
C THR A 10 -23.78 -4.94 10.92
N ARG A 11 -23.38 -5.38 12.12
CA ARG A 11 -23.73 -6.70 12.66
C ARG A 11 -25.01 -6.58 13.47
N THR A 12 -25.94 -7.53 13.27
CA THR A 12 -27.14 -7.68 14.09
C THR A 12 -27.00 -8.95 14.92
N PHE A 13 -27.22 -8.84 16.22
CA PHE A 13 -27.13 -9.96 17.16
C PHE A 13 -28.52 -10.45 17.55
N THR A 14 -28.66 -11.77 17.59
CA THR A 14 -29.86 -12.47 18.04
C THR A 14 -29.46 -13.41 19.17
N ALA A 15 -30.10 -13.27 20.33
CA ALA A 15 -29.89 -14.10 21.50
C ALA A 15 -31.21 -14.75 21.90
N THR A 16 -31.19 -16.07 22.08
CA THR A 16 -32.34 -16.86 22.52
C THR A 16 -32.02 -17.51 23.86
N ASP A 17 -32.90 -17.38 24.84
CA ASP A 17 -32.72 -17.99 26.16
C ASP A 17 -33.13 -19.48 26.19
N GLY A 18 -32.95 -20.14 27.34
CA GLY A 18 -33.30 -21.56 27.52
C GLY A 18 -34.80 -21.86 27.43
N GLN A 19 -35.64 -20.83 27.34
CA GLN A 19 -37.09 -20.88 27.30
C GLN A 19 -37.59 -20.54 25.88
N GLY A 20 -36.67 -20.32 24.94
CA GLY A 20 -36.96 -20.05 23.54
C GLY A 20 -37.32 -18.60 23.24
N LEU A 21 -37.17 -17.69 24.20
CA LEU A 21 -37.45 -16.27 23.99
C LEU A 21 -36.25 -15.59 23.36
N THR A 22 -36.50 -14.80 22.34
CA THR A 22 -35.46 -14.10 21.57
C THR A 22 -35.50 -12.61 21.89
N ASN A 23 -34.35 -11.93 21.90
CA ASN A 23 -34.30 -10.49 22.15
C ASN A 23 -35.23 -9.72 21.20
N VAL A 24 -36.16 -8.95 21.78
CA VAL A 24 -37.15 -8.16 21.02
C VAL A 24 -36.53 -6.87 20.47
N GLN A 25 -35.58 -6.29 21.21
CA GLN A 25 -34.85 -5.12 20.77
C GLN A 25 -33.71 -5.51 19.84
N VAL A 26 -33.54 -4.74 18.76
CA VAL A 26 -32.46 -4.91 17.79
C VAL A 26 -31.13 -4.58 18.45
N CYS A 27 -30.28 -5.60 18.62
CA CYS A 27 -28.90 -5.42 19.07
C CYS A 27 -28.01 -5.26 17.84
N GLN A 28 -27.52 -4.05 17.58
CA GLN A 28 -26.67 -3.76 16.43
C GLN A 28 -25.32 -3.19 16.84
N GLN A 29 -24.28 -3.59 16.11
CA GLN A 29 -22.94 -3.00 16.16
C GLN A 29 -22.58 -2.49 14.78
N ARG A 30 -22.31 -1.18 14.66
CA ARG A 30 -21.69 -0.61 13.48
C ARG A 30 -20.18 -0.75 13.59
N ILE A 31 -19.58 -1.49 12.68
CA ILE A 31 -18.13 -1.66 12.58
C ILE A 31 -17.64 -0.79 11.43
N THR A 32 -16.62 0.02 11.71
CA THR A 32 -15.89 0.80 10.70
C THR A 32 -14.50 0.21 10.57
N VAL A 33 -14.14 -0.18 9.36
CA VAL A 33 -12.79 -0.62 9.00
C VAL A 33 -12.09 0.57 8.35
N TYR A 34 -10.94 0.96 8.91
CA TYR A 34 -10.10 2.05 8.40
C TYR A 34 -8.94 1.46 7.61
N GLY A 35 -8.62 2.08 6.48
CA GLY A 35 -7.37 1.81 5.77
C GLY A 35 -6.25 2.53 6.50
N ILE A 36 -5.24 1.78 6.91
CA ILE A 36 -3.99 2.34 7.43
C ILE A 36 -2.94 2.15 6.35
N HIS A 37 -2.19 3.20 6.08
CA HIS A 37 -1.02 3.15 5.21
C HIS A 37 0.20 2.93 6.08
N ASP A 38 0.94 1.86 5.83
CA ASP A 38 2.19 1.55 6.50
C ASP A 38 3.13 0.95 5.47
N TYR A 39 4.10 1.72 5.02
CA TYR A 39 4.99 1.30 3.97
C TYR A 39 6.40 1.77 4.24
N ARG A 40 7.35 1.03 3.69
CA ARG A 40 8.77 1.37 3.72
C ARG A 40 9.28 1.50 2.30
N ILE A 41 9.90 2.64 2.01
CA ILE A 41 10.58 2.88 0.74
C ILE A 41 12.07 2.80 0.99
N THR A 42 12.76 1.95 0.22
CA THR A 42 14.22 1.89 0.19
C THR A 42 14.69 2.41 -1.15
N PHE A 43 15.51 3.46 -1.09
CA PHE A 43 16.23 3.97 -2.25
C PHE A 43 17.49 3.13 -2.48
N PRO A 44 17.90 2.97 -3.75
CA PRO A 44 19.16 2.30 -4.06
C PRO A 44 20.35 3.09 -3.50
N THR A 45 21.47 2.40 -3.34
CA THR A 45 22.76 3.05 -3.08
C THR A 45 23.25 3.77 -4.31
N ASP A 46 24.19 4.70 -4.13
CA ASP A 46 24.88 5.33 -5.25
C ASP A 46 25.73 4.29 -6.01
N GLU A 47 25.77 4.43 -7.33
CA GLU A 47 26.57 3.60 -8.23
C GLU A 47 27.53 4.46 -9.04
N GLU A 48 28.75 3.97 -9.26
CA GLU A 48 29.80 4.67 -9.99
C GLU A 48 30.13 3.95 -11.31
N GLY A 49 30.47 4.70 -12.35
CA GLY A 49 30.76 4.18 -13.68
C GLY A 49 31.79 5.01 -14.43
N THR A 50 32.17 4.54 -15.62
CA THR A 50 33.10 5.27 -16.49
C THR A 50 32.39 6.34 -17.32
N CYS A 51 33.14 7.31 -17.85
CA CYS A 51 32.54 8.35 -18.71
C CYS A 51 31.86 7.74 -19.94
N ALA A 52 30.68 8.26 -20.27
CA ALA A 52 29.80 7.79 -21.36
C ALA A 52 29.14 6.41 -21.13
N GLU A 53 29.29 5.82 -19.95
CA GLU A 53 28.53 4.66 -19.51
C GLU A 53 27.52 5.06 -18.44
N VAL A 54 26.31 4.52 -18.53
CA VAL A 54 25.32 4.64 -17.46
C VAL A 54 25.52 3.43 -16.55
N PRO A 55 25.90 3.62 -15.27
CA PRO A 55 26.04 2.51 -14.35
C PRO A 55 24.69 1.82 -14.15
N ASP A 56 24.72 0.50 -13.94
CA ASP A 56 23.54 -0.25 -13.52
C ASP A 56 23.25 0.11 -12.06
N TYR A 57 21.99 0.41 -11.75
CA TYR A 57 21.57 0.81 -10.40
C TYR A 57 20.29 0.08 -10.02
N ASP A 58 20.17 -0.24 -8.75
CA ASP A 58 19.00 -0.93 -8.24
C ASP A 58 17.74 -0.05 -8.30
N GLY A 59 16.58 -0.70 -8.41
CA GLY A 59 15.29 0.00 -8.37
C GLY A 59 14.92 0.49 -6.97
N ILE A 60 13.91 1.36 -6.92
CA ILE A 60 13.22 1.70 -5.65
C ILE A 60 12.44 0.47 -5.18
N VAL A 61 12.68 0.05 -3.95
CA VAL A 61 11.91 -1.03 -3.32
C VAL A 61 10.80 -0.41 -2.46
N ALA A 62 9.56 -0.79 -2.75
CA ALA A 62 8.39 -0.45 -1.94
C ALA A 62 7.93 -1.70 -1.19
N GLU A 63 7.96 -1.64 0.14
CA GLU A 63 7.41 -2.67 1.02
C GLU A 63 6.08 -2.18 1.57
N GLU A 64 5.01 -2.90 1.25
CA GLU A 64 3.64 -2.61 1.68
C GLU A 64 3.33 -3.42 2.94
N LEU A 65 3.27 -2.74 4.11
CA LEU A 65 3.08 -3.37 5.42
C LEU A 65 1.62 -3.25 5.92
N ALA A 66 0.78 -2.45 5.27
CA ALA A 66 -0.65 -2.40 5.54
C ALA A 66 -1.49 -2.28 4.26
N CYS A 67 -2.44 -1.33 4.25
CA CYS A 67 -3.47 -1.18 3.24
C CYS A 67 -2.98 -0.32 2.06
N ASP A 68 -1.79 -0.67 1.59
CA ASP A 68 -1.03 0.13 0.64
C ASP A 68 -1.25 -0.36 -0.79
N LEU A 69 -1.02 0.57 -1.72
CA LEU A 69 -1.01 0.27 -3.14
C LEU A 69 -0.05 1.27 -3.79
N ILE A 70 1.20 0.85 -3.89
CA ILE A 70 2.31 1.68 -4.35
C ILE A 70 2.83 1.10 -5.65
N THR A 71 2.99 1.98 -6.63
CA THR A 71 3.68 1.68 -7.88
C THR A 71 4.92 2.55 -7.96
N THR A 72 6.03 1.97 -8.40
CA THR A 72 7.29 2.69 -8.57
C THR A 72 7.55 2.92 -10.06
N THR A 73 7.98 4.13 -10.38
CA THR A 73 8.41 4.55 -11.71
C THR A 73 9.70 5.34 -11.55
N HIS A 74 10.68 5.05 -12.39
CA HIS A 74 11.98 5.70 -12.35
C HIS A 74 12.37 6.15 -13.74
N TYR A 75 13.13 7.25 -13.80
CA TYR A 75 13.68 7.79 -15.04
C TYR A 75 15.16 8.11 -14.83
N ILE A 76 15.99 7.64 -15.77
CA ILE A 76 17.41 7.96 -15.79
C ILE A 76 17.59 9.26 -16.54
N ASP A 77 18.08 10.28 -15.86
CA ASP A 77 18.57 11.49 -16.51
C ASP A 77 20.10 11.52 -16.46
N THR A 78 20.74 11.29 -17.61
CA THR A 78 22.19 11.46 -17.76
C THR A 78 22.45 12.75 -18.51
N LEU A 79 23.28 13.64 -17.94
CA LEU A 79 23.86 14.75 -18.68
C LEU A 79 24.81 14.18 -19.74
N ARG A 80 24.31 13.90 -20.95
CA ARG A 80 25.18 13.57 -22.08
C ARG A 80 25.98 14.81 -22.41
N THR A 81 27.30 14.76 -22.25
CA THR A 81 28.18 15.75 -22.85
C THR A 81 27.98 15.70 -24.36
N ILE A 82 27.66 16.83 -24.96
CA ILE A 82 27.35 17.03 -26.38
C ILE A 82 28.65 16.94 -27.24
N ALA A 83 29.63 16.13 -26.81
CA ALA A 83 30.98 16.12 -27.35
C ALA A 83 31.46 14.71 -27.74
N ALA A 84 30.53 13.78 -28.02
CA ALA A 84 30.84 12.62 -28.86
C ALA A 84 30.68 13.03 -30.33
N GLY A 85 31.65 13.81 -30.83
CA GLY A 85 32.04 13.99 -32.24
C GLY A 85 30.97 14.30 -33.30
N GLU A 86 31.03 15.51 -33.87
CA GLU A 86 31.15 15.60 -35.33
C GLU A 86 32.48 14.98 -35.78
#